data_AF-A0A9D8P788-F1
#
_entry.id   AF-A0A9D8P788-F1
#
_cell.length_a   1.000
_cell.length_b   1.000
_cell.length_c   1.000
_cell.angle_alpha   90.00
_cell.angle_beta   90.00
_cell.angle_gamma   90.00
#
_symmetry.space_group_name_H-M   'P 1'
#
loop_
_entity.id
_entity.type
_entity.pdbx_description
1 polymer ?
#
loop_
_entity_poly.entity_id
_entity_poly.type
_entity_poly.pdbx_seq_one_letter_code
_entity_poly.pdbx_strand_id
1 'polypeptide(L)'
;MHVVWKRPDGFHGADPADYVVVNVGTRAKIWLHRSDRSNFPFRIAGDWQEAESGTRLNQLVNLLGRDEQAWLDTLVRMYDDTMGDDPGRFIDDLARWVRDLCHHLKGDTWEIDIMTHTMTEVADRLGTLRDAFVAAAPSHNN
;
A
#
# COMPACT_ATOMS: atom_id res chain seq x y z
N MET A 1 -11.89 3.49 -11.82
CA MET A 1 -11.12 2.96 -10.69
C MET A 1 -11.84 1.84 -9.94
N HIS A 2 -11.36 0.61 -10.10
CA HIS A 2 -11.71 -0.52 -9.22
C HIS A 2 -10.43 -1.18 -8.71
N VAL A 3 -10.33 -1.46 -7.41
CA VAL A 3 -9.22 -2.22 -6.84
C VAL A 3 -9.59 -3.69 -6.81
N VAL A 4 -8.76 -4.54 -7.40
CA VAL A 4 -8.94 -5.99 -7.47
C VAL A 4 -7.72 -6.67 -6.87
N TRP A 5 -7.95 -7.69 -6.05
CA TRP A 5 -6.88 -8.52 -5.52
C TRP A 5 -6.40 -9.55 -6.56
N LYS A 6 -5.09 -9.54 -6.86
CA LYS A 6 -4.42 -10.57 -7.64
C LYS A 6 -4.11 -11.73 -6.72
N ARG A 7 -5.03 -12.69 -6.65
CA ARG A 7 -4.85 -13.87 -5.80
C ARG A 7 -3.65 -14.70 -6.27
N PRO A 8 -2.90 -15.32 -5.34
CA PRO A 8 -1.81 -16.22 -5.68
C PRO A 8 -2.29 -17.54 -6.30
N ASP A 9 -3.51 -17.99 -6.01
CA ASP A 9 -4.08 -19.23 -6.55
C ASP A 9 -4.47 -19.14 -8.04
N GLY A 10 -4.63 -17.93 -8.57
CA GLY A 10 -5.02 -17.65 -9.95
C GLY A 10 -3.86 -17.24 -10.86
N PHE A 11 -2.62 -17.20 -10.37
CA PHE A 11 -1.47 -16.74 -11.15
C PHE A 11 -0.68 -17.92 -11.73
N HIS A 12 -0.66 -18.03 -13.06
CA HIS A 12 0.06 -19.09 -13.77
C HIS A 12 1.56 -19.04 -13.47
N GLY A 13 2.06 -20.03 -12.73
CA GLY A 13 3.49 -20.24 -12.48
C GLY A 13 4.03 -19.67 -11.18
N ALA A 14 3.20 -19.09 -10.31
CA ALA A 14 3.64 -18.71 -8.96
C ALA A 14 3.57 -19.90 -7.99
N ASP A 15 4.66 -20.14 -7.27
CA ASP A 15 4.76 -21.14 -6.21
C ASP A 15 4.38 -20.49 -4.87
N PRO A 16 3.73 -21.21 -3.93
CA PRO A 16 3.58 -20.73 -2.55
C PRO A 16 4.86 -20.16 -1.92
N ALA A 17 6.04 -20.67 -2.31
CA ALA A 17 7.35 -20.17 -1.89
C ALA A 17 7.62 -18.71 -2.33
N ASP A 18 6.99 -18.24 -3.40
CA ASP A 18 7.15 -16.88 -3.94
C ASP A 18 6.49 -15.81 -3.06
N TYR A 19 5.71 -16.21 -2.06
CA TYR A 19 4.96 -15.31 -1.20
C TYR A 19 5.46 -15.27 0.24
N VAL A 20 5.25 -14.13 0.87
CA VAL A 20 5.23 -13.95 2.32
C VAL A 20 3.79 -13.74 2.74
N VAL A 21 3.36 -14.42 3.79
CA VAL A 21 2.02 -14.26 4.35
C VAL A 21 2.07 -13.28 5.50
N VAL A 22 1.28 -12.22 5.45
CA VAL A 22 1.17 -11.22 6.52
C VAL A 22 -0.25 -11.24 7.06
N ASN A 23 -0.39 -11.18 8.38
CA ASN A 23 -1.70 -11.04 9.02
C ASN A 23 -2.19 -9.60 8.84
N VAL A 24 -3.45 -9.44 8.44
CA VAL A 24 -4.13 -8.14 8.36
C VAL A 24 -5.40 -8.22 9.19
N GLY A 25 -5.55 -7.31 10.16
CA GLY A 25 -6.59 -7.44 11.19
C GLY A 25 -6.47 -8.73 12.01
N THR A 26 -7.59 -9.16 12.61
CA THR A 26 -7.58 -10.25 13.61
C THR A 26 -7.62 -11.65 13.00
N ARG A 27 -8.11 -11.80 11.78
CA ARG A 27 -8.38 -13.12 11.16
C ARG A 27 -8.08 -13.20 9.66
N ALA A 28 -7.69 -12.11 9.02
CA ALA A 28 -7.39 -12.09 7.60
C ALA A 28 -5.87 -12.18 7.35
N LYS A 29 -5.52 -12.68 6.18
CA LYS A 29 -4.13 -12.81 5.72
C LYS A 29 -4.03 -12.29 4.31
N ILE A 30 -2.95 -11.58 4.02
CA ILE A 30 -2.59 -11.13 2.69
C ILE A 30 -1.30 -11.81 2.25
N TRP A 31 -1.26 -12.20 0.98
CA TRP A 31 -0.07 -12.79 0.35
C TRP A 31 0.68 -11.70 -0.41
N LEU A 32 1.94 -11.48 -0.04
CA LEU A 32 2.81 -10.47 -0.61
C LEU A 32 3.90 -11.16 -1.44
N HIS A 33 4.05 -10.78 -2.70
CA HIS A 33 5.03 -11.39 -3.58
C HIS A 33 6.45 -10.96 -3.17
N ARG A 34 7.39 -11.91 -3.10
CA ARG A 34 8.76 -11.63 -2.64
C ARG A 34 9.52 -10.70 -3.57
N SER A 35 9.42 -10.95 -4.88
CA SER A 35 10.10 -10.21 -5.96
C SER A 35 9.23 -9.15 -6.64
N ASP A 36 8.03 -9.49 -7.13
CA ASP A 36 7.17 -8.57 -7.89
C ASP A 36 6.31 -7.65 -6.99
N ARG A 37 6.97 -6.75 -6.26
CA ARG A 37 6.33 -5.87 -5.26
C ARG A 37 5.63 -4.64 -5.85
N SER A 38 5.88 -4.32 -7.11
CA SER A 38 5.19 -3.19 -7.78
C SER A 38 3.86 -3.63 -8.39
N ASN A 39 3.74 -4.89 -8.81
CA ASN A 39 2.52 -5.37 -9.43
C ASN A 39 1.61 -6.19 -8.50
N PHE A 40 2.08 -6.63 -7.34
CA PHE A 40 1.29 -7.42 -6.39
C PHE A 40 1.19 -6.75 -5.01
N PRO A 41 0.08 -6.95 -4.27
CA PRO A 41 -1.01 -7.89 -4.56
C PRO A 41 -2.21 -7.28 -5.30
N PHE A 42 -2.26 -5.97 -5.52
CA PHE A 42 -3.44 -5.31 -6.07
C PHE A 42 -3.26 -4.86 -7.53
N ARG A 43 -4.39 -4.79 -8.23
CA ARG A 43 -4.55 -4.10 -9.49
C ARG A 43 -5.61 -3.03 -9.34
N ILE A 44 -5.29 -1.80 -9.72
CA ILE A 44 -6.30 -0.77 -9.96
C ILE A 44 -6.64 -0.81 -11.45
N ALA A 45 -7.90 -1.14 -11.78
CA ALA A 45 -8.36 -1.41 -13.14
C ALA A 45 -8.86 -0.14 -13.84
N GLY A 46 -8.05 0.37 -14.79
CA GLY A 46 -8.39 1.51 -15.65
C GLY A 46 -7.23 1.93 -16.56
N ASP A 47 -7.05 3.24 -16.78
CA ASP A 47 -6.07 3.82 -17.72
C ASP A 47 -4.63 3.85 -17.15
N TRP A 48 -3.71 4.55 -17.83
CA TRP A 48 -2.30 4.59 -17.44
C TRP A 48 -2.06 5.23 -16.05
N GLN A 49 -2.89 6.19 -15.64
CA GLN A 49 -2.79 6.81 -14.31
C GLN A 49 -3.19 5.82 -13.21
N GLU A 50 -4.12 4.93 -13.53
CA GLU A 50 -4.51 3.85 -12.64
C GLU A 50 -3.39 2.79 -12.48
N ALA A 51 -2.50 2.62 -13.47
CA ALA A 51 -1.34 1.73 -13.38
C ALA A 51 -0.26 2.26 -12.40
N GLU A 52 0.02 3.57 -12.43
CA GLU A 52 0.92 4.23 -11.46
C GLU A 52 0.34 4.17 -10.05
N SER A 53 -0.96 4.42 -9.92
CA SER A 53 -1.70 4.30 -8.66
C SER A 53 -1.64 2.88 -8.10
N GLY A 54 -1.74 1.86 -8.96
CA GLY A 54 -1.56 0.46 -8.58
C GLY A 54 -0.16 0.16 -8.06
N THR A 55 0.88 0.70 -8.73
CA THR A 55 2.27 0.57 -8.27
C THR A 55 2.46 1.20 -6.90
N ARG A 56 1.95 2.41 -6.71
CA ARG A 56 2.00 3.14 -5.43
C ARG A 56 1.32 2.37 -4.31
N LEU A 57 0.14 1.82 -4.58
CA LEU A 57 -0.60 1.01 -3.61
C LEU A 57 0.20 -0.24 -3.20
N ASN A 58 0.74 -0.95 -4.19
CA ASN A 58 1.52 -2.16 -3.94
C ASN A 58 2.81 -1.87 -3.18
N GLN A 59 3.49 -0.75 -3.44
CA GLN A 59 4.64 -0.32 -2.64
C GLN A 59 4.29 -0.20 -1.15
N LEU A 60 3.16 0.44 -0.81
CA LEU A 60 2.71 0.59 0.57
C LEU A 60 2.31 -0.74 1.20
N VAL A 61 1.54 -1.56 0.49
CA VAL A 61 1.05 -2.84 0.99
C VAL A 61 2.21 -3.83 1.23
N ASN A 62 3.27 -3.78 0.41
CA ASN A 62 4.46 -4.60 0.61
C ASN A 62 5.33 -4.19 1.80
N LEU A 63 5.02 -3.08 2.47
CA LEU A 63 5.63 -2.68 3.73
C LEU A 63 4.93 -3.29 4.95
N LEU A 64 3.75 -3.90 4.78
CA LEU A 64 3.09 -4.61 5.87
C LEU A 64 4.00 -5.72 6.40
N GLY A 65 4.16 -5.78 7.73
CA GLY A 65 5.07 -6.69 8.41
C GLY A 65 6.56 -6.30 8.33
N ARG A 66 6.90 -5.14 7.73
CA ARG A 66 8.24 -4.54 7.83
C ARG A 66 8.35 -3.64 9.05
N ASP A 67 9.58 -3.37 9.46
CA ASP A 67 9.88 -2.45 10.55
C ASP A 67 9.58 -0.99 10.18
N GLU A 68 9.52 -0.15 11.20
CA GLU A 68 9.26 1.28 11.07
C GLU A 68 10.26 2.00 10.15
N GLN A 69 11.54 1.63 10.19
CA GLN A 69 12.57 2.26 9.37
C GLN A 69 12.30 2.04 7.88
N ALA A 70 11.95 0.81 7.48
CA ALA A 70 11.61 0.50 6.08
C ALA A 70 10.40 1.29 5.59
N TRP A 71 9.44 1.58 6.47
CA TRP A 71 8.33 2.48 6.15
C TRP A 71 8.81 3.91 5.93
N LEU A 72 9.57 4.46 6.88
CA LEU A 72 10.07 5.83 6.80
C LEU A 72 10.94 6.05 5.55
N ASP A 73 11.89 5.15 5.28
CA ASP A 73 12.76 5.22 4.09
C ASP A 73 11.94 5.23 2.80
N THR A 74 10.88 4.41 2.73
CA THR A 74 10.03 4.35 1.55
C THR A 74 9.19 5.62 1.40
N LEU A 75 8.62 6.13 2.50
CA LEU A 75 7.81 7.34 2.50
C LEU A 75 8.64 8.58 2.14
N VAL A 76 9.87 8.69 2.64
CA VAL A 76 10.79 9.79 2.30
C VAL A 76 11.10 9.77 0.81
N ARG A 77 11.47 8.61 0.26
CA ARG A 77 11.71 8.49 -1.19
C ARG A 77 10.46 8.85 -2.02
N MET A 78 9.29 8.36 -1.62
CA MET A 78 8.04 8.68 -2.31
C MET A 78 7.69 10.18 -2.23
N TYR A 79 8.07 10.85 -1.14
CA TYR A 79 7.88 12.28 -0.98
C TYR A 79 8.83 13.08 -1.87
N ASP A 80 10.11 12.70 -1.91
CA ASP A 80 11.12 13.31 -2.78
C ASP A 80 10.70 13.26 -4.26
N ASP A 81 10.00 12.19 -4.67
CA ASP A 81 9.46 12.05 -6.03
C ASP A 81 8.29 13.01 -6.35
N THR A 82 7.60 13.57 -5.33
CA THR A 82 6.40 14.41 -5.54
C THR A 82 6.69 15.90 -5.73
N MET A 83 7.94 16.37 -5.59
CA MET A 83 8.31 17.80 -5.55
C MET A 83 7.41 18.64 -4.60
N GLY A 84 6.83 18.01 -3.58
CA GLY A 84 5.95 18.67 -2.62
C GLY A 84 6.73 19.43 -1.56
N ASP A 85 6.11 20.45 -0.97
CA ASP A 85 6.74 21.30 0.05
C ASP A 85 6.26 21.00 1.49
N ASP A 86 5.24 20.15 1.65
CA ASP A 86 4.63 19.83 2.95
C ASP A 86 4.58 18.31 3.18
N PRO A 87 5.48 17.74 4.02
CA PRO A 87 5.47 16.32 4.33
C PRO A 87 4.24 15.93 5.15
N GLY A 88 3.73 16.79 6.02
CA GLY A 88 2.54 16.51 6.82
C GLY A 88 1.32 16.32 5.92
N ARG A 89 1.14 17.22 4.97
CA ARG A 89 0.08 17.10 3.96
C ARG A 89 0.25 15.86 3.09
N PHE A 90 1.47 15.53 2.66
CA PHE A 90 1.73 14.36 1.83
C PHE A 90 1.26 13.06 2.49
N ILE A 91 1.62 12.83 3.77
CA ILE A 91 1.25 11.60 4.46
C ILE A 91 -0.25 11.57 4.81
N ASP A 92 -0.84 12.72 5.15
CA ASP A 92 -2.28 12.82 5.41
C ASP A 92 -3.10 12.55 4.14
N ASP A 93 -2.67 13.10 3.00
CA ASP A 93 -3.28 12.86 1.69
C ASP A 93 -3.10 11.41 1.25
N LEU A 94 -1.95 10.79 1.52
CA LEU A 94 -1.68 9.38 1.22
C LEU A 94 -2.57 8.45 2.06
N ALA A 95 -2.69 8.70 3.36
CA ALA A 95 -3.55 7.92 4.25
C ALA A 95 -5.03 8.05 3.86
N ARG A 96 -5.48 9.25 3.50
CA ARG A 96 -6.83 9.50 2.99
C ARG A 96 -7.07 8.76 1.67
N TRP A 97 -6.13 8.85 0.72
CA TRP A 97 -6.23 8.14 -0.55
C TRP A 97 -6.39 6.62 -0.35
N VAL A 98 -5.60 6.01 0.53
CA VAL A 98 -5.74 4.58 0.85
C VAL A 98 -7.12 4.25 1.44
N ARG A 99 -7.67 5.12 2.31
CA ARG A 99 -9.04 4.94 2.84
C ARG A 99 -10.10 5.06 1.75
N ASP A 100 -9.94 6.00 0.82
CA ASP A 100 -10.88 6.20 -0.28
C ASP A 100 -10.93 4.98 -1.21
N LEU A 101 -9.82 4.24 -1.36
CA LEU A 101 -9.78 2.99 -2.12
C LEU A 101 -10.75 1.92 -1.58
N CYS A 102 -11.11 1.95 -0.30
CA CYS A 102 -12.11 1.03 0.28
C CYS A 102 -13.48 1.15 -0.39
N HIS A 103 -13.81 2.29 -0.98
CA HIS A 103 -15.07 2.49 -1.72
C HIS A 103 -15.05 1.90 -3.14
N HIS A 104 -13.88 1.44 -3.59
CA HIS A 104 -13.65 0.98 -4.95
C HIS A 104 -13.24 -0.50 -5.05
N LEU A 105 -13.30 -1.24 -3.94
CA LEU A 105 -12.93 -2.65 -3.89
C LEU A 105 -13.90 -3.50 -4.72
N LYS A 106 -13.35 -4.48 -5.44
CA LYS A 106 -14.13 -5.40 -6.27
C LYS A 106 -13.60 -6.82 -6.11
N GLY A 107 -14.51 -7.73 -5.74
CA GLY A 107 -14.27 -9.15 -5.52
C GLY A 107 -15.48 -9.81 -4.88
N ASP A 108 -15.35 -11.06 -4.49
CA ASP A 108 -16.31 -11.75 -3.62
C ASP A 108 -16.31 -11.14 -2.20
N THR A 109 -17.37 -11.40 -1.41
CA THR A 109 -17.50 -10.83 -0.05
C THR A 109 -16.26 -11.04 0.81
N TRP A 110 -15.71 -12.26 0.82
CA TRP A 110 -14.51 -12.58 1.61
C TRP A 110 -13.23 -11.90 1.07
N GLU A 111 -13.14 -11.65 -0.26
CA GLU A 111 -12.02 -10.92 -0.85
C GLU A 111 -12.11 -9.45 -0.46
N ILE A 112 -13.31 -8.85 -0.55
CA ILE A 112 -13.57 -7.47 -0.13
C ILE A 112 -13.22 -7.29 1.35
N ASP A 113 -13.52 -8.27 2.21
CA ASP A 113 -13.17 -8.21 3.64
C ASP A 113 -11.65 -8.18 3.85
N ILE A 114 -10.89 -9.06 3.19
CA ILE A 114 -9.42 -9.07 3.27
C ILE A 114 -8.83 -7.76 2.74
N MET A 115 -9.34 -7.29 1.60
CA MET A 115 -8.91 -6.03 0.99
C MET A 115 -9.18 -4.85 1.91
N THR A 116 -10.38 -4.78 2.51
CA THR A 116 -10.76 -3.73 3.47
C THR A 116 -9.81 -3.73 4.66
N HIS A 117 -9.58 -4.89 5.28
CA HIS A 117 -8.62 -4.99 6.39
C HIS A 117 -7.21 -4.56 5.99
N THR A 118 -6.77 -4.92 4.78
CA THR A 118 -5.45 -4.52 4.27
C THR A 118 -5.34 -3.01 4.12
N MET A 119 -6.34 -2.35 3.51
CA MET A 119 -6.34 -0.89 3.32
C MET A 119 -6.41 -0.15 4.66
N THR A 120 -7.25 -0.62 5.58
CA THR A 120 -7.35 -0.03 6.93
C THR A 120 -6.01 -0.12 7.66
N GLU A 121 -5.35 -1.28 7.65
CA GLU A 121 -4.06 -1.47 8.30
C GLU A 121 -2.99 -0.53 7.71
N VAL A 122 -2.92 -0.38 6.38
CA VAL A 122 -2.00 0.56 5.73
C VAL A 122 -2.31 2.00 6.13
N ALA A 123 -3.57 2.43 6.06
CA ALA A 123 -3.96 3.80 6.39
C ALA A 123 -3.71 4.15 7.85
N ASP A 124 -3.94 3.20 8.76
CA ASP A 124 -3.68 3.37 10.18
C ASP A 124 -2.19 3.41 10.46
N ARG A 125 -1.40 2.55 9.80
CA ARG A 125 0.06 2.58 9.89
C ARG A 125 0.62 3.94 9.45
N LEU A 126 0.16 4.47 8.32
CA LEU A 126 0.52 5.82 7.85
C LEU A 126 0.19 6.88 8.90
N GLY A 127 -1.00 6.82 9.51
CA GLY A 127 -1.40 7.73 10.59
C GLY A 127 -0.49 7.64 11.81
N THR A 128 -0.08 6.44 12.22
CA THR A 128 0.84 6.26 13.37
C THR A 128 2.26 6.76 13.09
N LEU A 129 2.69 6.70 11.83
CA LEU A 129 4.03 7.11 11.40
C LEU A 129 4.12 8.59 11.07
N ARG A 130 3.00 9.32 11.10
CA ARG A 130 2.90 10.71 10.68
C ARG A 130 3.99 11.59 11.27
N ASP A 131 4.09 11.63 12.60
CA ASP A 131 5.00 12.55 13.28
C ASP A 131 6.47 12.15 13.05
N ALA A 132 6.77 10.85 13.03
CA ALA A 132 8.10 10.33 12.72
C ALA A 132 8.51 10.65 11.28
N PHE A 133 7.59 10.53 10.33
CA PHE A 133 7.80 10.88 8.94
C PHE A 133 8.06 12.39 8.77
N VAL A 134 7.23 13.25 9.38
CA VAL A 134 7.41 14.71 9.31
C VAL A 134 8.76 15.14 9.91
N ALA A 135 9.23 14.47 10.96
CA ALA A 135 10.53 14.73 11.54
C ALA A 135 11.71 14.24 10.68
N ALA A 136 11.51 13.17 9.91
CA ALA A 136 12.53 12.57 9.05
C ALA A 136 12.58 13.17 7.63
N ALA A 137 11.48 13.72 7.14
CA ALA A 137 11.38 14.26 5.79
C ALA A 137 12.25 15.52 5.63
N PRO A 138 12.90 15.69 4.48
CA PRO A 138 13.73 16.87 4.23
C PRO A 138 12.87 18.13 4.25
N SER A 139 13.08 18.99 5.25
CA SER A 139 12.48 20.32 5.29
C SER A 139 13.09 21.13 4.14
N HIS A 140 12.35 21.33 3.06
CA HIS A 140 12.73 22.26 2.00
C HIS A 140 12.51 23.69 2.52
N ASN A 141 13.33 24.10 3.50
CA ASN A 141 13.37 25.48 3.96
C ASN A 141 13.96 26.32 2.83
N ASN A 142 13.08 26.99 2.09
CA ASN A 142 13.42 28.18 1.30
C ASN A 142 13.73 29.35 2.22
#